data_AF-A0ABD2ZG63-F1
#
_entry.id   AF-A0ABD2ZG63-F1
#
_cell.length_a   1.000
_cell.length_b   1.000
_cell.length_c   1.000
_cell.angle_alpha   90.00
_cell.angle_beta   90.00
_cell.angle_gamma   90.00
#
_symmetry.space_group_name_H-M   'P 1'
#
loop_
_entity.id
_entity.type
_entity.pdbx_description
1 polymer ?
#
loop_
_entity_poly.entity_id
_entity_poly.type
_entity_poly.pdbx_seq_one_letter_code
_entity_poly.pdbx_strand_id
1 'polypeptide(L)'
;MCGILAVLGCSDDSQAKRFRVLELSRRLKHRGPDWSGLYQHGDCYLAHQRLAIIDPASGDQPLFNEDKTIVVTVNGEIYNHEELRKSLPNHKFRTGSDCDVIAHLYEEHGENFVEMLDGMFSFVLLDTRDNSFLVARDAIGITSLYIGWGLDGSVWISSELKGLHDDCENFEVFPPGHLYSSKTGGLRRWYNHPWFSEAIPSTPYEPLVLRRAFENAVIKRLMTDVPFGVLLSGGLDSSLVAAITARYLAGTKAAKQWGAQLHSFCVGLEGSPDLKAAKEVSDYLGTVHHEFHFTVQDGIDAIEDVIYHIETYDVTTIRASTPMFLMSRKIKSLGVKMVISGEGSDEIFGGYLYFHKAPNKEELHGETCRKIKALHQYDCLRANKATSAWGLEARVPFLDKEFIDVAMSIDPEWKMIKPGQGRIEKWILRKAFDDEKHPYLPKHILYRQKEQFSDGVGYSWIDGLKAHAEQHVTDKMMLNAEHIFPHNTPTTKEAYYYRTIFERFFPQNSASMTVPGGASVACSTAKAIEWDASWSKNLDPSGRAAIGVHNSAYEKHHLSSVANGNLATKMIDSVPRMVGVASQELIIQS
;
A
#
# COMPACT_ATOMS: atom_id res chain seq x y z
N MET A 1 -11.87 -2.17 -1.76
CA MET A 1 -11.69 -3.43 -1.03
C MET A 1 -12.64 -3.48 0.13
N CYS A 2 -13.21 -4.64 0.46
CA CYS A 2 -14.24 -4.78 1.49
C CYS A 2 -13.67 -4.69 2.93
N GLY A 3 -14.55 -4.58 3.92
CA GLY A 3 -14.21 -4.71 5.34
C GLY A 3 -14.83 -5.97 5.93
N ILE A 4 -14.02 -6.81 6.58
CA ILE A 4 -14.50 -7.99 7.31
C ILE A 4 -14.27 -7.84 8.81
N LEU A 5 -15.25 -8.29 9.59
CA LEU A 5 -15.13 -8.48 11.04
C LEU A 5 -15.81 -9.81 11.39
N ALA A 6 -15.10 -10.70 12.07
CA ALA A 6 -15.65 -11.93 12.60
C ALA A 6 -15.33 -12.09 14.09
N VAL A 7 -16.29 -12.64 14.84
CA VAL A 7 -16.16 -13.00 16.26
C VAL A 7 -16.58 -14.45 16.39
N LEU A 8 -15.68 -15.30 16.84
CA LEU A 8 -15.81 -16.77 16.74
C LEU A 8 -15.69 -17.38 18.13
N GLY A 9 -16.72 -18.13 18.54
CA GLY A 9 -16.74 -18.83 19.83
C GLY A 9 -16.86 -17.93 21.05
N CYS A 10 -17.72 -16.90 21.02
CA CYS A 10 -17.90 -16.01 22.17
C CYS A 10 -18.89 -16.54 23.21
N SER A 11 -18.64 -16.22 24.48
CA SER A 11 -19.47 -16.64 25.60
C SER A 11 -20.86 -15.97 25.65
N ASP A 12 -21.03 -14.88 24.89
CA ASP A 12 -22.23 -14.03 24.89
C ASP A 12 -22.88 -14.01 23.50
N ASP A 13 -23.94 -14.79 23.32
CA ASP A 13 -24.74 -14.86 22.08
C ASP A 13 -25.94 -13.89 22.06
N SER A 14 -25.96 -12.93 22.99
CA SER A 14 -27.08 -12.01 23.16
C SER A 14 -27.24 -11.00 22.02
N GLN A 15 -28.43 -10.39 21.96
CA GLN A 15 -28.67 -9.25 21.07
C GLN A 15 -27.71 -8.09 21.35
N ALA A 16 -27.25 -7.90 22.59
CA ALA A 16 -26.29 -6.86 22.93
C ALA A 16 -24.94 -7.11 22.23
N LYS A 17 -24.44 -8.36 22.23
CA LYS A 17 -23.24 -8.73 21.47
C LYS A 17 -23.44 -8.49 19.97
N ARG A 18 -24.58 -8.90 19.41
CA ARG A 18 -24.92 -8.65 18.01
C ARG A 18 -24.84 -7.16 17.67
N PHE A 19 -25.39 -6.28 18.52
CA PHE A 19 -25.32 -4.83 18.32
C PHE A 19 -23.88 -4.30 18.41
N ARG A 20 -23.07 -4.82 19.33
CA ARG A 20 -21.64 -4.46 19.44
C ARG A 20 -20.87 -4.85 18.17
N VAL A 21 -21.07 -6.06 17.65
CA VAL A 21 -20.44 -6.49 16.39
C VAL A 21 -20.86 -5.60 15.21
N LEU A 22 -22.13 -5.20 15.14
CA LEU A 22 -22.60 -4.24 14.13
C LEU A 22 -21.94 -2.87 14.28
N GLU A 23 -21.78 -2.36 15.50
CA GLU A 23 -21.11 -1.09 15.77
C GLU A 23 -19.65 -1.12 15.30
N LEU A 24 -18.91 -2.16 15.67
CA LEU A 24 -17.51 -2.34 15.30
C LEU A 24 -17.36 -2.54 13.78
N SER A 25 -18.23 -3.34 13.15
CA SER A 25 -18.23 -3.53 11.70
C SER A 25 -18.46 -2.21 10.94
N ARG A 26 -19.30 -1.29 11.46
CA ARG A 26 -19.51 0.04 10.84
C ARG A 26 -18.25 0.89 10.81
N ARG A 27 -17.29 0.67 11.71
CA ARG A 27 -15.98 1.36 11.66
C ARG A 27 -15.16 0.99 10.42
N LEU A 28 -15.53 -0.09 9.72
CA LEU A 28 -14.92 -0.54 8.47
C LEU A 28 -15.72 -0.11 7.22
N LYS A 29 -16.81 0.65 7.38
CA LYS A 29 -17.73 1.00 6.28
C LYS A 29 -17.06 1.82 5.18
N HIS A 30 -16.01 2.58 5.49
CA HIS A 30 -15.23 3.30 4.48
C HIS A 30 -14.65 2.37 3.41
N ARG A 31 -14.25 1.14 3.80
CA ARG A 31 -13.75 0.12 2.89
C ARG A 31 -14.85 -0.33 1.93
N GLY A 32 -16.02 -0.65 2.48
CA GLY A 32 -17.17 -1.16 1.75
C GLY A 32 -18.44 -0.33 1.97
N PRO A 33 -18.61 0.77 1.22
CA PRO A 33 -19.71 1.70 1.42
C PRO A 33 -21.04 1.26 0.78
N ASP A 34 -21.04 0.23 -0.07
CA ASP A 34 -22.19 -0.08 -0.93
C ASP A 34 -23.26 -0.92 -0.21
N TRP A 35 -22.84 -1.85 0.66
CA TRP A 35 -23.77 -2.70 1.41
C TRP A 35 -23.14 -3.23 2.72
N SER A 36 -23.96 -3.71 3.64
CA SER A 36 -23.51 -4.34 4.89
C SER A 36 -24.24 -5.67 5.11
N GLY A 37 -23.52 -6.68 5.58
CA GLY A 37 -24.08 -7.98 5.96
C GLY A 37 -23.61 -8.43 7.34
N LEU A 38 -24.46 -9.17 8.05
CA LEU A 38 -24.10 -9.85 9.30
C LEU A 38 -24.83 -11.19 9.39
N TYR A 39 -24.06 -12.27 9.38
CA TYR A 39 -24.52 -13.60 9.71
C TYR A 39 -24.17 -13.94 11.15
N GLN A 40 -25.09 -14.56 11.88
CA GLN A 40 -24.87 -15.09 13.22
C GLN A 40 -25.32 -16.54 13.26
N HIS A 41 -24.47 -17.42 13.79
CA HIS A 41 -24.77 -18.81 14.06
C HIS A 41 -24.31 -19.13 15.49
N GLY A 42 -25.26 -19.19 16.42
CA GLY A 42 -24.95 -19.31 17.85
C GLY A 42 -24.04 -18.18 18.32
N ASP A 43 -22.86 -18.57 18.79
CA ASP A 43 -21.78 -17.74 19.32
C ASP A 43 -20.79 -17.20 18.27
N CYS A 44 -21.06 -17.46 16.99
CA CYS A 44 -20.21 -17.04 15.88
C CYS A 44 -20.88 -15.96 15.02
N TYR A 45 -20.14 -14.92 14.67
CA TYR A 45 -20.59 -13.75 13.93
C TYR A 45 -19.65 -13.46 12.77
N LEU A 46 -20.20 -13.32 11.56
CA LEU A 46 -19.47 -12.93 10.34
C LEU A 46 -20.11 -11.66 9.78
N ALA A 47 -19.44 -10.53 9.93
CA ALA A 47 -19.86 -9.21 9.45
C ALA A 47 -19.04 -8.76 8.24
N HIS A 48 -19.70 -8.11 7.29
CA HIS A 48 -19.11 -7.63 6.05
C HIS A 48 -19.56 -6.21 5.70
N GLN A 49 -18.63 -5.41 5.20
CA GLN A 49 -18.87 -4.12 4.56
C GLN A 49 -18.41 -4.24 3.11
N ARG A 50 -19.34 -4.12 2.16
CA ARG A 50 -19.13 -4.45 0.75
C ARG A 50 -18.76 -3.24 -0.08
N LEU A 51 -17.66 -3.36 -0.83
CA LEU A 51 -17.43 -2.58 -2.05
C LEU A 51 -17.73 -3.51 -3.23
N ALA A 52 -18.81 -3.25 -3.96
CA ALA A 52 -19.26 -4.08 -5.06
C ALA A 52 -18.44 -3.80 -6.32
N ILE A 53 -17.52 -4.73 -6.65
CA ILE A 53 -16.67 -4.71 -7.86
C ILE A 53 -17.13 -5.77 -8.89
N ILE A 54 -17.21 -7.03 -8.45
CA ILE A 54 -17.70 -8.17 -9.25
C ILE A 54 -19.12 -8.54 -8.81
N ASP A 55 -19.97 -8.77 -9.80
CA ASP A 55 -21.39 -9.07 -9.64
C ASP A 55 -22.08 -8.15 -8.61
N PRO A 56 -22.22 -6.83 -8.91
CA PRO A 56 -22.83 -5.90 -7.97
C PRO A 56 -24.25 -6.27 -7.54
N ALA A 57 -24.98 -6.99 -8.39
CA ALA A 57 -26.39 -7.32 -8.18
C ALA A 57 -26.63 -8.50 -7.23
N SER A 58 -25.77 -9.53 -7.21
CA SER A 58 -25.98 -10.72 -6.37
C SER A 58 -24.83 -11.12 -5.45
N GLY A 59 -23.64 -10.51 -5.55
CA GLY A 59 -22.47 -10.89 -4.75
C GLY A 59 -22.45 -10.39 -3.30
N ASP A 60 -23.59 -10.17 -2.67
CA ASP A 60 -23.67 -9.72 -1.28
C ASP A 60 -23.13 -10.78 -0.32
N GLN A 61 -22.43 -10.34 0.73
CA GLN A 61 -21.75 -11.24 1.67
C GLN A 61 -22.32 -11.11 3.09
N PRO A 62 -22.25 -12.15 3.94
CA PRO A 62 -21.55 -13.44 3.74
C PRO A 62 -22.11 -14.33 2.61
N LEU A 63 -21.22 -15.07 1.96
CA LEU A 63 -21.52 -16.04 0.89
C LEU A 63 -21.69 -17.45 1.48
N PHE A 64 -22.37 -18.33 0.75
CA PHE A 64 -22.80 -19.63 1.26
C PHE A 64 -22.66 -20.72 0.19
N ASN A 65 -22.36 -21.95 0.61
CA ASN A 65 -22.61 -23.13 -0.23
C ASN A 65 -24.13 -23.38 -0.41
N GLU A 66 -24.47 -24.44 -1.14
CA GLU A 66 -25.84 -24.76 -1.58
C GLU A 66 -26.80 -25.02 -0.42
N ASP A 67 -26.37 -25.72 0.62
CA ASP A 67 -27.21 -26.03 1.78
C ASP A 67 -27.04 -25.01 2.93
N LYS A 68 -26.20 -23.99 2.72
CA LYS A 68 -25.85 -22.93 3.68
C LYS A 68 -25.16 -23.44 4.94
N THR A 69 -24.55 -24.63 4.89
CA THR A 69 -23.78 -25.15 6.01
C THR A 69 -22.38 -24.55 6.09
N ILE A 70 -21.83 -24.09 4.96
CA ILE A 70 -20.57 -23.36 4.88
C ILE A 70 -20.85 -21.88 4.58
N VAL A 71 -20.28 -20.99 5.39
CA VAL A 71 -20.48 -19.54 5.29
C VAL A 71 -19.12 -18.85 5.21
N VAL A 72 -18.94 -17.90 4.30
CA VAL A 72 -17.68 -17.18 4.17
C VAL A 72 -17.88 -15.68 4.01
N THR A 73 -17.00 -14.90 4.63
CA THR A 73 -16.86 -13.46 4.39
C THR A 73 -15.45 -13.16 3.89
N VAL A 74 -15.36 -12.36 2.83
CA VAL A 74 -14.15 -12.17 2.03
C VAL A 74 -13.93 -10.70 1.74
N ASN A 75 -12.70 -10.26 1.95
CA ASN A 75 -12.16 -9.04 1.37
C ASN A 75 -11.05 -9.44 0.40
N GLY A 76 -11.32 -9.39 -0.91
CA GLY A 76 -10.37 -9.80 -1.93
C GLY A 76 -10.98 -9.94 -3.32
N GLU A 77 -10.15 -10.43 -4.23
CA GLU A 77 -10.43 -10.74 -5.63
C GLU A 77 -9.74 -12.07 -5.98
N ILE A 78 -10.51 -13.05 -6.47
CA ILE A 78 -10.03 -14.36 -6.94
C ILE A 78 -9.97 -14.37 -8.46
N TYR A 79 -8.82 -14.02 -9.04
CA TYR A 79 -8.64 -13.81 -10.48
C TYR A 79 -8.87 -15.07 -11.32
N ASN A 80 -8.67 -16.27 -10.75
CA ASN A 80 -8.93 -17.55 -11.42
C ASN A 80 -10.30 -18.16 -11.13
N HIS A 81 -11.26 -17.41 -10.58
CA HIS A 81 -12.56 -17.96 -10.17
C HIS A 81 -13.35 -18.64 -11.32
N GLU A 82 -13.25 -18.14 -12.56
CA GLU A 82 -13.95 -18.75 -13.71
C GLU A 82 -13.41 -20.16 -14.02
N GLU A 83 -12.13 -20.41 -13.79
CA GLU A 83 -11.52 -21.73 -13.95
C GLU A 83 -11.89 -22.66 -12.80
N LEU A 84 -11.84 -22.15 -11.57
CA LEU A 84 -12.24 -22.89 -10.37
C LEU A 84 -13.70 -23.32 -10.44
N ARG A 85 -14.61 -22.46 -10.92
CA ARG A 85 -16.03 -22.81 -11.16
C ARG A 85 -16.20 -23.98 -12.12
N LYS A 86 -15.40 -24.03 -13.19
CA LYS A 86 -15.43 -25.14 -14.16
C LYS A 86 -14.95 -26.46 -13.55
N SER A 87 -14.06 -26.40 -12.56
CA SER A 87 -13.58 -27.58 -11.83
C SER A 87 -14.57 -28.12 -10.80
N LEU A 88 -15.67 -27.39 -10.53
CA LEU A 88 -16.70 -27.71 -9.55
C LEU A 88 -18.07 -27.97 -10.24
N PRO A 89 -18.19 -28.93 -11.17
CA PRO A 89 -19.40 -29.13 -11.97
C PRO A 89 -20.62 -29.61 -11.18
N ASN A 90 -20.41 -30.17 -9.99
CA ASN A 90 -21.48 -30.64 -9.10
C ASN A 90 -22.04 -29.53 -8.21
N HIS A 91 -21.42 -28.35 -8.21
CA HIS A 91 -21.85 -27.21 -7.41
C HIS A 91 -22.76 -26.25 -8.17
N LYS A 92 -23.70 -25.66 -7.44
CA LYS A 92 -24.63 -24.64 -7.91
C LYS A 92 -24.32 -23.31 -7.23
N PHE A 93 -23.50 -22.52 -7.92
CA PHE A 93 -23.20 -21.15 -7.50
C PHE A 93 -24.46 -20.28 -7.56
N ARG A 94 -24.66 -19.46 -6.53
CA ARG A 94 -25.81 -18.57 -6.42
C ARG A 94 -25.54 -17.17 -6.95
N THR A 95 -24.26 -16.81 -7.02
CA THR A 95 -23.82 -15.48 -7.42
C THR A 95 -22.77 -15.57 -8.52
N GLY A 96 -22.56 -14.45 -9.22
CA GLY A 96 -21.44 -14.25 -10.12
C GLY A 96 -20.17 -13.78 -9.42
N SER A 97 -20.20 -13.55 -8.10
CA SER A 97 -19.02 -13.09 -7.34
C SER A 97 -17.86 -14.05 -7.52
N ASP A 98 -16.67 -13.51 -7.77
CA ASP A 98 -15.41 -14.24 -7.81
C ASP A 98 -15.16 -15.01 -6.50
N CYS A 99 -15.57 -14.45 -5.36
CA CYS A 99 -15.39 -15.02 -4.03
C CYS A 99 -16.32 -16.20 -3.70
N ASP A 100 -17.40 -16.44 -4.47
CA ASP A 100 -18.38 -17.52 -4.21
C ASP A 100 -17.71 -18.91 -4.23
N VAL A 101 -16.62 -19.06 -4.98
CA VAL A 101 -15.88 -20.32 -5.11
C VAL A 101 -15.31 -20.84 -3.79
N ILE A 102 -15.08 -19.96 -2.80
CA ILE A 102 -14.38 -20.33 -1.57
C ILE A 102 -15.18 -21.33 -0.73
N ALA A 103 -16.49 -21.12 -0.57
CA ALA A 103 -17.33 -22.03 0.24
C ALA A 103 -17.40 -23.43 -0.38
N HIS A 104 -17.53 -23.51 -1.71
CA HIS A 104 -17.60 -24.77 -2.45
C HIS A 104 -16.25 -25.49 -2.51
N LEU A 105 -15.15 -24.76 -2.68
CA LEU A 105 -13.80 -25.34 -2.65
C LEU A 105 -13.45 -25.94 -1.29
N TYR A 106 -13.85 -25.30 -0.19
CA TYR A 106 -13.69 -25.86 1.15
C TYR A 106 -14.50 -27.15 1.33
N GLU A 107 -15.71 -27.21 0.77
CA GLU A 107 -16.56 -28.41 0.83
C GLU A 107 -15.91 -29.63 0.14
N GLU A 108 -15.25 -29.43 -1.01
CA GLU A 108 -14.61 -30.52 -1.78
C GLU A 108 -13.20 -30.86 -1.31
N HIS A 109 -12.43 -29.87 -0.86
CA HIS A 109 -10.98 -30.01 -0.63
C HIS A 109 -10.54 -29.74 0.81
N GLY A 110 -11.46 -29.45 1.73
CA GLY A 110 -11.14 -29.13 3.11
C GLY A 110 -10.27 -27.88 3.21
N GLU A 111 -9.21 -27.88 4.01
CA GLU A 111 -8.33 -26.70 4.19
C GLU A 111 -7.29 -26.51 3.08
N ASN A 112 -7.07 -27.51 2.21
CA ASN A 112 -5.97 -27.48 1.25
C ASN A 112 -6.28 -26.63 0.01
N PHE A 113 -7.52 -26.19 -0.17
CA PHE A 113 -7.92 -25.39 -1.34
C PHE A 113 -7.27 -24.01 -1.41
N VAL A 114 -6.76 -23.47 -0.29
CA VAL A 114 -6.24 -22.10 -0.23
C VAL A 114 -5.11 -21.89 -1.26
N GLU A 115 -4.30 -22.92 -1.50
CA GLU A 115 -3.23 -22.88 -2.51
C GLU A 115 -3.75 -22.74 -3.95
N MET A 116 -4.98 -23.20 -4.21
CA MET A 116 -5.64 -23.14 -5.53
C MET A 116 -6.10 -21.71 -5.90
N LEU A 117 -6.20 -20.80 -4.92
CA LEU A 117 -6.68 -19.44 -5.14
C LEU A 117 -5.57 -18.58 -5.76
N ASP A 118 -5.78 -18.04 -6.97
CA ASP A 118 -4.95 -16.97 -7.54
C ASP A 118 -5.63 -15.62 -7.32
N GLY A 119 -5.11 -14.82 -6.38
CA GLY A 119 -5.83 -13.65 -5.92
C GLY A 119 -5.12 -12.86 -4.83
N MET A 120 -5.73 -11.73 -4.49
CA MET A 120 -5.47 -11.01 -3.24
C MET A 120 -6.71 -11.20 -2.37
N PHE A 121 -6.57 -11.72 -1.16
CA PHE A 121 -7.70 -12.09 -0.33
C PHE A 121 -7.36 -12.17 1.15
N SER A 122 -8.36 -11.87 1.94
CA SER A 122 -8.48 -12.20 3.35
C SER A 122 -9.90 -12.73 3.55
N PHE A 123 -10.07 -13.90 4.16
CA PHE A 123 -11.39 -14.44 4.42
C PHE A 123 -11.50 -15.12 5.78
N VAL A 124 -12.73 -15.18 6.26
CA VAL A 124 -13.14 -16.02 7.40
C VAL A 124 -14.28 -16.91 6.92
N LEU A 125 -14.10 -18.21 7.09
CA LEU A 125 -15.06 -19.26 6.77
C LEU A 125 -15.51 -19.96 8.05
N LEU A 126 -16.81 -20.23 8.16
CA LEU A 126 -17.44 -20.99 9.25
C LEU A 126 -18.16 -22.20 8.65
N ASP A 127 -17.83 -23.39 9.16
CA ASP A 127 -18.53 -24.64 8.92
C ASP A 127 -19.50 -24.89 10.09
N THR A 128 -20.79 -24.69 9.83
CA THR A 128 -21.84 -24.78 10.86
C THR A 128 -22.20 -26.21 11.25
N ARG A 129 -21.64 -27.22 10.58
CA ARG A 129 -21.90 -28.64 10.91
C ARG A 129 -21.19 -29.06 12.18
N ASP A 130 -20.03 -28.46 12.44
CA ASP A 130 -19.17 -28.75 13.60
C ASP A 130 -18.64 -27.48 14.30
N ASN A 131 -19.16 -26.30 13.94
CA ASN A 131 -18.73 -24.98 14.41
C ASN A 131 -17.23 -24.70 14.23
N SER A 132 -16.59 -25.38 13.28
CA SER A 132 -15.20 -25.09 12.94
C SER A 132 -15.09 -23.87 12.03
N PHE A 133 -13.94 -23.21 12.06
CA PHE A 133 -13.67 -22.06 11.23
C PHE A 133 -12.26 -22.07 10.68
N LEU A 134 -12.11 -21.43 9.51
CA LEU A 134 -10.86 -21.28 8.80
C LEU A 134 -10.69 -19.81 8.43
N VAL A 135 -9.54 -19.25 8.75
CA VAL A 135 -9.14 -17.90 8.33
C VAL A 135 -7.96 -18.04 7.39
N ALA A 136 -7.90 -17.29 6.30
CA ALA A 136 -6.69 -17.24 5.47
C ALA A 136 -6.43 -15.85 4.89
N ARG A 137 -5.16 -15.59 4.64
CA ARG A 137 -4.66 -14.35 4.01
C ARG A 137 -3.77 -14.70 2.82
N ASP A 138 -3.84 -13.88 1.78
CA ASP A 138 -3.08 -14.04 0.54
C ASP A 138 -1.56 -14.11 0.75
N ALA A 139 -0.88 -14.62 -0.28
CA ALA A 139 0.53 -14.99 -0.27
C ALA A 139 1.48 -13.90 0.25
N ILE A 140 1.21 -12.63 -0.09
CA ILE A 140 2.10 -11.49 0.18
C ILE A 140 1.52 -10.56 1.26
N GLY A 141 0.23 -10.66 1.56
CA GLY A 141 -0.47 -9.78 2.48
C GLY A 141 -0.85 -8.47 1.82
N ILE A 142 -1.27 -8.54 0.55
CA ILE A 142 -1.83 -7.42 -0.22
C ILE A 142 -3.09 -6.90 0.48
N THR A 143 -3.94 -7.82 0.96
CA THR A 143 -5.05 -7.49 1.85
C THR A 143 -4.57 -7.28 3.28
N SER A 144 -5.20 -6.40 4.06
CA SER A 144 -4.92 -6.22 5.49
C SER A 144 -5.83 -7.12 6.33
N LEU A 145 -5.26 -7.74 7.36
CA LEU A 145 -5.98 -8.64 8.27
C LEU A 145 -5.27 -8.72 9.62
N TYR A 146 -6.06 -8.76 10.69
CA TYR A 146 -5.63 -8.86 12.08
C TYR A 146 -6.39 -9.98 12.77
N ILE A 147 -5.74 -10.60 13.75
CA ILE A 147 -6.32 -11.59 14.66
C ILE A 147 -6.17 -11.08 16.09
N GLY A 148 -7.20 -11.27 16.90
CA GLY A 148 -7.19 -10.92 18.32
C GLY A 148 -8.00 -11.89 19.16
N TRP A 149 -7.89 -11.75 20.47
CA TRP A 149 -8.55 -12.61 21.44
C TRP A 149 -9.33 -11.79 22.46
N GLY A 150 -10.62 -12.11 22.58
CA GLY A 150 -11.48 -11.55 23.62
C GLY A 150 -11.15 -12.14 25.00
N LEU A 151 -11.57 -11.45 26.06
CA LEU A 151 -11.36 -11.91 27.45
C LEU A 151 -12.05 -13.25 27.77
N ASP A 152 -13.05 -13.63 26.97
CA ASP A 152 -13.75 -14.91 27.06
C ASP A 152 -13.11 -16.03 26.24
N GLY A 153 -11.97 -15.76 25.59
CA GLY A 153 -11.25 -16.71 24.73
C GLY A 153 -11.75 -16.74 23.28
N SER A 154 -12.74 -15.92 22.92
CA SER A 154 -13.21 -15.82 21.53
C SER A 154 -12.11 -15.33 20.59
N VAL A 155 -12.12 -15.81 19.35
CA VAL A 155 -11.19 -15.39 18.30
C VAL A 155 -11.85 -14.31 17.44
N TRP A 156 -11.15 -13.19 17.28
CA TRP A 156 -11.61 -12.03 16.54
C TRP A 156 -10.74 -11.83 15.30
N ILE A 157 -11.36 -11.58 14.17
CA ILE A 157 -10.67 -11.30 12.91
C ILE A 157 -11.21 -10.01 12.32
N SER A 158 -10.34 -9.09 11.93
CA SER A 158 -10.74 -7.81 11.33
C SER A 158 -9.79 -7.36 10.23
N SER A 159 -10.31 -6.71 9.19
CA SER A 159 -9.45 -6.08 8.16
C SER A 159 -8.54 -4.98 8.73
N GLU A 160 -9.00 -4.28 9.78
CA GLU A 160 -8.31 -3.14 10.39
C GLU A 160 -8.42 -3.21 11.92
N LEU A 161 -7.38 -2.73 12.64
CA LEU A 161 -7.31 -2.71 14.11
C LEU A 161 -8.54 -2.03 14.71
N LYS A 162 -8.99 -0.92 14.12
CA LYS A 162 -10.18 -0.16 14.54
C LYS A 162 -11.46 -1.00 14.64
N GLY A 163 -11.51 -2.17 14.01
CA GLY A 163 -12.63 -3.12 14.08
C GLY A 163 -12.58 -4.10 15.27
N LEU A 164 -11.46 -4.22 15.98
CA LEU A 164 -11.32 -5.16 17.12
C LEU A 164 -10.61 -4.62 18.37
N HIS A 165 -9.84 -3.53 18.28
CA HIS A 165 -8.90 -3.15 19.35
C HIS A 165 -9.55 -2.73 20.69
N ASP A 166 -10.83 -2.37 20.69
CA ASP A 166 -11.57 -2.03 21.92
C ASP A 166 -12.01 -3.26 22.72
N ASP A 167 -12.15 -4.43 22.06
CA ASP A 167 -12.72 -5.64 22.65
C ASP A 167 -11.69 -6.79 22.77
N CYS A 168 -10.49 -6.60 22.22
CA CYS A 168 -9.37 -7.52 22.31
C CYS A 168 -8.21 -6.89 23.09
N GLU A 169 -7.77 -7.52 24.18
CA GLU A 169 -6.58 -7.08 24.92
C GLU A 169 -5.29 -7.45 24.17
N ASN A 170 -5.28 -8.64 23.54
CA ASN A 170 -4.19 -9.11 22.70
C ASN A 170 -4.64 -9.24 21.25
N PHE A 171 -3.84 -8.69 20.34
CA PHE A 171 -4.04 -8.84 18.90
C PHE A 171 -2.74 -8.63 18.15
N GLU A 172 -2.69 -9.17 16.94
CA GLU A 172 -1.54 -9.14 16.06
C GLU A 172 -1.96 -9.08 14.58
N VAL A 173 -1.00 -8.75 13.72
CA VAL A 173 -1.19 -8.82 12.28
C VAL A 173 -1.31 -10.29 11.89
N PHE A 174 -2.40 -10.68 11.21
CA PHE A 174 -2.52 -12.04 10.70
C PHE A 174 -1.47 -12.26 9.61
N PRO A 175 -0.57 -13.26 9.71
CA PRO A 175 0.59 -13.33 8.83
C PRO A 175 0.22 -13.63 7.36
N PRO A 176 0.91 -13.01 6.38
CA PRO A 176 0.73 -13.32 4.96
C PRO A 176 0.99 -14.78 4.60
N GLY A 177 0.24 -15.34 3.65
CA GLY A 177 0.44 -16.70 3.17
C GLY A 177 0.19 -17.78 4.23
N HIS A 178 -0.61 -17.45 5.25
CA HIS A 178 -1.01 -18.36 6.31
C HIS A 178 -2.52 -18.59 6.33
N LEU A 179 -2.90 -19.68 7.00
CA LEU A 179 -4.24 -19.98 7.45
C LEU A 179 -4.25 -20.21 8.96
N TYR A 180 -5.39 -19.98 9.60
CA TYR A 180 -5.68 -20.36 10.99
C TYR A 180 -6.87 -21.30 10.99
N SER A 181 -6.73 -22.47 11.60
CA SER A 181 -7.79 -23.48 11.66
C SER A 181 -8.18 -23.76 13.10
N SER A 182 -9.49 -23.78 13.38
CA SER A 182 -9.99 -24.24 14.67
C SER A 182 -9.97 -25.77 14.82
N LYS A 183 -9.92 -26.54 13.72
CA LYS A 183 -9.86 -28.01 13.75
C LYS A 183 -8.47 -28.51 14.12
N THR A 184 -7.46 -28.01 13.44
CA THR A 184 -6.07 -28.43 13.64
C THR A 184 -5.36 -27.58 14.69
N GLY A 185 -5.91 -26.40 15.00
CA GLY A 185 -5.37 -25.46 15.97
C GLY A 185 -4.19 -24.69 15.40
N GLY A 186 -4.25 -23.36 15.47
CA GLY A 186 -3.11 -22.49 15.23
C GLY A 186 -2.88 -22.09 13.78
N LEU A 187 -1.75 -21.40 13.58
CA LEU A 187 -1.34 -20.83 12.30
C LEU A 187 -0.50 -21.82 11.49
N ARG A 188 -0.85 -22.01 10.21
CA ARG A 188 -0.10 -22.82 9.24
C ARG A 188 0.18 -22.02 7.99
N ARG A 189 1.41 -22.08 7.51
CA ARG A 189 1.83 -21.44 6.25
C ARG A 189 1.47 -22.31 5.06
N TRP A 190 0.70 -21.78 4.11
CA TRP A 190 0.31 -22.49 2.88
C TRP A 190 1.16 -22.06 1.67
N TYR A 191 1.71 -20.86 1.68
CA TYR A 191 2.50 -20.37 0.56
C TYR A 191 4.01 -20.59 0.80
N ASN A 192 4.67 -21.50 0.11
CA ASN A 192 6.07 -21.89 0.40
C ASN A 192 6.97 -22.00 -0.85
N HIS A 193 7.16 -20.89 -1.57
CA HIS A 193 8.00 -20.85 -2.77
C HIS A 193 9.51 -20.68 -2.46
N PRO A 194 10.43 -21.13 -3.35
CA PRO A 194 11.88 -21.16 -3.07
C PRO A 194 12.50 -19.83 -2.66
N TRP A 195 12.03 -18.72 -3.23
CA TRP A 195 12.51 -17.38 -2.89
C TRP A 195 12.22 -17.02 -1.42
N PHE A 196 11.18 -17.59 -0.82
CA PHE A 196 10.88 -17.31 0.58
C PHE A 196 11.94 -17.90 1.52
N SER A 197 12.51 -19.05 1.17
CA SER A 197 13.68 -19.59 1.89
C SER A 197 15.00 -18.88 1.55
N GLU A 198 14.95 -17.78 0.77
CA GLU A 198 16.14 -17.03 0.32
C GLU A 198 17.13 -17.90 -0.47
N ALA A 199 16.62 -18.94 -1.12
CA ALA A 199 17.41 -19.82 -1.97
C ALA A 199 17.87 -19.05 -3.21
N ILE A 200 19.19 -18.91 -3.39
CA ILE A 200 19.77 -18.18 -4.52
C ILE A 200 19.42 -18.91 -5.83
N PRO A 201 18.68 -18.26 -6.74
CA PRO A 201 18.25 -18.91 -7.97
C PRO A 201 19.33 -18.75 -9.06
N SER A 202 19.21 -19.54 -10.12
CA SER A 202 20.19 -19.56 -11.22
C SER A 202 19.56 -19.58 -12.62
N THR A 203 18.26 -19.29 -12.75
CA THR A 203 17.60 -19.30 -14.06
C THR A 203 18.14 -18.16 -14.93
N PRO A 204 18.52 -18.41 -16.19
CA PRO A 204 18.94 -17.35 -17.11
C PRO A 204 17.86 -16.30 -17.32
N TYR A 205 18.27 -15.05 -17.55
CA TYR A 205 17.35 -13.97 -17.86
C TYR A 205 16.84 -14.06 -19.31
N GLU A 206 15.52 -14.28 -19.45
CA GLU A 206 14.81 -14.25 -20.73
C GLU A 206 13.80 -13.09 -20.76
N PRO A 207 14.07 -12.00 -21.51
CA PRO A 207 13.24 -10.79 -21.52
C PRO A 207 11.76 -11.05 -21.84
N LEU A 208 11.47 -11.94 -22.78
CA LEU A 208 10.10 -12.21 -23.23
C LEU A 208 9.32 -13.07 -22.23
N VAL A 209 9.99 -13.94 -21.47
CA VAL A 209 9.34 -14.71 -20.39
C VAL A 209 8.90 -13.74 -19.30
N LEU A 210 9.78 -12.83 -18.87
CA LEU A 210 9.45 -11.81 -17.89
C LEU A 210 8.33 -10.87 -18.36
N ARG A 211 8.41 -10.40 -19.61
CA ARG A 211 7.37 -9.55 -20.23
C ARG A 211 6.00 -10.24 -20.20
N ARG A 212 5.91 -11.46 -20.73
CA ARG A 212 4.64 -12.21 -20.81
C ARG A 212 4.06 -12.49 -19.43
N ALA A 213 4.89 -12.87 -18.46
CA ALA A 213 4.44 -13.07 -17.09
C ALA A 213 3.82 -11.80 -16.50
N PHE A 214 4.45 -10.63 -16.73
CA PHE A 214 3.90 -9.37 -16.25
C PHE A 214 2.63 -8.94 -17.00
N GLU A 215 2.58 -9.15 -18.32
CA GLU A 215 1.37 -8.89 -19.12
C GLU A 215 0.20 -9.73 -18.60
N ASN A 216 0.40 -11.03 -18.37
CA ASN A 216 -0.61 -11.91 -17.81
C ASN A 216 -1.08 -11.44 -16.42
N ALA A 217 -0.15 -11.00 -15.57
CA ALA A 217 -0.45 -10.44 -14.25
C ALA A 217 -1.34 -9.18 -14.33
N VAL A 218 -1.11 -8.29 -15.30
CA VAL A 218 -1.97 -7.13 -15.53
C VAL A 218 -3.32 -7.56 -16.12
N ILE A 219 -3.32 -8.42 -17.13
CA ILE A 219 -4.54 -8.85 -17.84
C ILE A 219 -5.53 -9.52 -16.90
N LYS A 220 -5.08 -10.43 -16.02
CA LYS A 220 -5.98 -11.09 -15.05
C LYS A 220 -6.64 -10.11 -14.06
N ARG A 221 -5.99 -8.97 -13.79
CA ARG A 221 -6.49 -7.89 -12.93
C ARG A 221 -7.44 -6.92 -13.62
N LEU A 222 -7.71 -7.08 -14.92
CA LEU A 222 -8.76 -6.34 -15.64
C LEU A 222 -10.17 -6.89 -15.37
N MET A 223 -10.29 -7.96 -14.57
CA MET A 223 -11.56 -8.55 -14.10
C MET A 223 -12.38 -7.52 -13.31
N THR A 224 -13.43 -6.93 -13.89
CA THR A 224 -14.28 -5.96 -13.17
C THR A 224 -15.63 -5.75 -13.87
N ASP A 225 -16.68 -5.48 -13.10
CA ASP A 225 -18.02 -5.08 -13.60
C ASP A 225 -18.32 -3.58 -13.36
N VAL A 226 -17.34 -2.81 -12.87
CA VAL A 226 -17.48 -1.38 -12.52
C VAL A 226 -16.39 -0.51 -13.16
N PRO A 227 -16.57 0.82 -13.22
CA PRO A 227 -15.53 1.72 -13.71
C PRO A 227 -14.23 1.63 -12.89
N PHE A 228 -13.11 1.58 -13.61
CA PHE A 228 -11.77 1.50 -13.04
C PHE A 228 -10.78 2.43 -13.77
N GLY A 229 -9.60 2.61 -13.19
CA GLY A 229 -8.49 3.30 -13.87
C GLY A 229 -7.12 2.85 -13.39
N VAL A 230 -6.09 3.66 -13.65
CA VAL A 230 -4.71 3.38 -13.24
C VAL A 230 -4.12 4.55 -12.46
N LEU A 231 -3.30 4.26 -11.46
CA LEU A 231 -2.45 5.26 -10.83
C LEU A 231 -1.22 5.47 -11.72
N LEU A 232 -0.91 6.71 -12.07
CA LEU A 232 0.16 7.05 -13.01
C LEU A 232 1.05 8.16 -12.43
N SER A 233 2.26 7.81 -11.98
CA SER A 233 3.27 8.75 -11.46
C SER A 233 4.26 9.26 -12.53
N GLY A 234 4.24 8.65 -13.72
CA GLY A 234 5.29 8.83 -14.72
C GLY A 234 6.62 8.13 -14.39
N GLY A 235 6.71 7.44 -13.25
CA GLY A 235 7.78 6.47 -12.98
C GLY A 235 7.61 5.19 -13.80
N LEU A 236 8.69 4.40 -13.94
CA LEU A 236 8.71 3.18 -14.76
C LEU A 236 7.52 2.25 -14.47
N ASP A 237 7.26 1.99 -13.19
CA ASP A 237 6.41 0.87 -12.77
C ASP A 237 4.94 1.14 -13.09
N SER A 238 4.41 2.27 -12.63
CA SER A 238 3.05 2.70 -12.95
C SER A 238 2.86 2.92 -14.45
N SER A 239 3.90 3.37 -15.16
CA SER A 239 3.83 3.61 -16.60
C SER A 239 3.72 2.29 -17.39
N LEU A 240 4.44 1.25 -16.98
CA LEU A 240 4.30 -0.09 -17.59
C LEU A 240 2.91 -0.69 -17.32
N VAL A 241 2.38 -0.56 -16.10
CA VAL A 241 1.01 -0.97 -15.76
C VAL A 241 -0.01 -0.25 -16.65
N ALA A 242 0.11 1.09 -16.78
CA ALA A 242 -0.77 1.89 -17.62
C ALA A 242 -0.67 1.50 -19.10
N ALA A 243 0.54 1.29 -19.61
CA ALA A 243 0.79 0.91 -21.00
C ALA A 243 0.17 -0.45 -21.35
N ILE A 244 0.35 -1.45 -20.49
CA ILE A 244 -0.25 -2.78 -20.69
C ILE A 244 -1.78 -2.67 -20.57
N THR A 245 -2.28 -1.97 -19.56
CA THR A 245 -3.72 -1.78 -19.37
C THR A 245 -4.35 -1.13 -20.60
N ALA A 246 -3.77 -0.05 -21.13
CA ALA A 246 -4.26 0.64 -22.32
C ALA A 246 -4.32 -0.27 -23.55
N ARG A 247 -3.34 -1.16 -23.73
CA ARG A 247 -3.28 -2.11 -24.85
C ARG A 247 -4.38 -3.17 -24.79
N TYR A 248 -4.68 -3.67 -23.60
CA TYR A 248 -5.58 -4.82 -23.43
C TYR A 248 -7.01 -4.44 -23.01
N LEU A 249 -7.25 -3.19 -22.59
CA LEU A 249 -8.56 -2.71 -22.13
C LEU A 249 -9.66 -2.92 -23.18
N ALA A 250 -9.42 -2.56 -24.44
CA ALA A 250 -10.45 -2.53 -25.48
C ALA A 250 -11.18 -3.88 -25.70
N GLY A 251 -10.53 -5.01 -25.38
CA GLY A 251 -11.11 -6.35 -25.52
C GLY A 251 -11.94 -6.84 -24.32
N THR A 252 -11.96 -6.10 -23.22
CA THR A 252 -12.54 -6.55 -21.94
C THR A 252 -14.07 -6.39 -21.86
N LYS A 253 -14.71 -7.12 -20.93
CA LYS A 253 -16.13 -6.92 -20.59
C LYS A 253 -16.38 -5.49 -20.10
N ALA A 254 -15.49 -5.00 -19.22
CA ALA A 254 -15.54 -3.64 -18.69
C ALA A 254 -15.54 -2.57 -19.79
N ALA A 255 -14.68 -2.68 -20.80
CA ALA A 255 -14.64 -1.71 -21.89
C ALA A 255 -15.92 -1.67 -22.74
N LYS A 256 -16.59 -2.82 -22.91
CA LYS A 256 -17.88 -2.88 -23.62
C LYS A 256 -19.01 -2.18 -22.86
N GLN A 257 -18.95 -2.21 -21.53
CA GLN A 257 -19.99 -1.65 -20.66
C GLN A 257 -19.73 -0.19 -20.29
N TRP A 258 -18.48 0.18 -20.05
CA TRP A 258 -18.08 1.47 -19.47
C TRP A 258 -17.22 2.34 -20.40
N GLY A 259 -16.88 1.84 -21.58
CA GLY A 259 -16.03 2.52 -22.56
C GLY A 259 -14.59 2.02 -22.55
N ALA A 260 -13.94 2.09 -23.71
CA ALA A 260 -12.57 1.59 -23.92
C ALA A 260 -11.47 2.64 -23.60
N GLN A 261 -11.85 3.84 -23.16
CA GLN A 261 -10.88 4.89 -22.85
C GLN A 261 -10.39 4.75 -21.41
N LEU A 262 -9.09 4.55 -21.23
CA LEU A 262 -8.50 4.39 -19.91
C LEU A 262 -8.37 5.74 -19.20
N HIS A 263 -8.81 5.81 -17.95
CA HIS A 263 -8.56 6.93 -17.06
C HIS A 263 -7.28 6.71 -16.24
N SER A 264 -6.42 7.72 -16.17
CA SER A 264 -5.21 7.71 -15.36
C SER A 264 -5.23 8.83 -14.32
N PHE A 265 -4.70 8.56 -13.13
CA PHE A 265 -4.76 9.48 -11.99
C PHE A 265 -3.35 9.75 -11.45
N CYS A 266 -3.03 11.03 -11.25
CA CYS A 266 -1.80 11.48 -10.62
C CYS A 266 -2.11 12.46 -9.49
N VAL A 267 -1.22 12.54 -8.50
CA VAL A 267 -1.31 13.51 -7.40
C VAL A 267 0.06 14.10 -7.11
N GLY A 268 0.10 15.40 -6.84
CA GLY A 268 1.34 16.10 -6.51
C GLY A 268 1.06 17.52 -6.02
N LEU A 269 2.09 18.14 -5.46
CA LEU A 269 2.14 19.58 -5.32
C LEU A 269 2.25 20.21 -6.72
N GLU A 270 1.78 21.44 -6.86
CA GLU A 270 1.87 22.16 -8.14
C GLU A 270 3.33 22.20 -8.66
N GLY A 271 3.51 21.80 -9.91
CA GLY A 271 4.83 21.74 -10.56
C GLY A 271 5.71 20.57 -10.15
N SER A 272 5.18 19.54 -9.46
CA SER A 272 6.01 18.40 -9.05
C SER A 272 6.54 17.59 -10.25
N PRO A 273 7.71 16.92 -10.09
CA PRO A 273 8.28 16.07 -11.14
C PRO A 273 7.35 14.94 -11.60
N ASP A 274 6.55 14.38 -10.69
CA ASP A 274 5.63 13.29 -11.00
C ASP A 274 4.48 13.77 -11.89
N LEU A 275 3.91 14.95 -11.66
CA LEU A 275 2.83 15.48 -12.49
C LEU A 275 3.29 15.65 -13.95
N LYS A 276 4.47 16.26 -14.15
CA LYS A 276 5.04 16.47 -15.48
C LYS A 276 5.25 15.16 -16.24
N ALA A 277 5.82 14.15 -15.57
CA ALA A 277 6.10 12.87 -16.20
C ALA A 277 4.82 12.04 -16.42
N ALA A 278 3.88 12.07 -15.49
CA ALA A 278 2.59 11.41 -15.64
C ALA A 278 1.81 11.97 -16.83
N LYS A 279 1.83 13.29 -17.02
CA LYS A 279 1.23 13.95 -18.18
C LYS A 279 1.85 13.48 -19.49
N GLU A 280 3.17 13.41 -19.57
CA GLU A 280 3.88 12.92 -20.75
C GLU A 280 3.51 11.46 -21.09
N VAL A 281 3.48 10.58 -20.08
CA VAL A 281 3.08 9.19 -20.29
C VAL A 281 1.60 9.09 -20.70
N SER A 282 0.73 9.90 -20.10
CA SER A 282 -0.67 9.96 -20.49
C SER A 282 -0.85 10.39 -21.94
N ASP A 283 -0.12 11.42 -22.39
CA ASP A 283 -0.19 11.91 -23.78
C ASP A 283 0.28 10.84 -24.77
N TYR A 284 1.31 10.10 -24.41
CA TYR A 284 1.80 8.98 -25.21
C TYR A 284 0.78 7.82 -25.29
N LEU A 285 0.12 7.50 -24.17
CA LEU A 285 -0.84 6.39 -24.08
C LEU A 285 -2.27 6.76 -24.50
N GLY A 286 -2.58 8.04 -24.66
CA GLY A 286 -3.91 8.53 -24.99
C GLY A 286 -4.93 8.36 -23.86
N THR A 287 -4.50 8.36 -22.59
CA THR A 287 -5.42 8.21 -21.45
C THR A 287 -6.16 9.51 -21.13
N VAL A 288 -7.36 9.40 -20.54
CA VAL A 288 -8.01 10.57 -19.89
C VAL A 288 -7.27 10.83 -18.59
N HIS A 289 -6.38 11.81 -18.60
CA HIS A 289 -5.56 12.14 -17.44
C HIS A 289 -6.32 13.02 -16.45
N HIS A 290 -6.25 12.63 -15.18
CA HIS A 290 -6.73 13.43 -14.07
C HIS A 290 -5.54 13.78 -13.19
N GLU A 291 -5.17 15.06 -13.24
CA GLU A 291 -4.11 15.63 -12.41
C GLU A 291 -4.74 16.27 -11.17
N PHE A 292 -4.34 15.78 -9.99
CA PHE A 292 -4.84 16.30 -8.73
C PHE A 292 -3.75 17.03 -7.95
N HIS A 293 -4.03 18.31 -7.68
CA HIS A 293 -3.21 19.10 -6.78
C HIS A 293 -3.69 18.97 -5.33
N PHE A 294 -2.73 19.01 -4.41
CA PHE A 294 -2.93 19.27 -2.98
C PHE A 294 -1.92 20.32 -2.53
N THR A 295 -2.22 21.01 -1.43
CA THR A 295 -1.27 21.91 -0.76
C THR A 295 -0.60 21.20 0.41
N VAL A 296 0.52 21.74 0.88
CA VAL A 296 1.17 21.24 2.12
C VAL A 296 0.18 21.29 3.29
N GLN A 297 -0.66 22.31 3.37
CA GLN A 297 -1.67 22.42 4.43
C GLN A 297 -2.75 21.34 4.31
N ASP A 298 -3.27 21.05 3.10
CA ASP A 298 -4.21 19.94 2.90
C ASP A 298 -3.62 18.60 3.38
N GLY A 299 -2.32 18.41 3.15
CA GLY A 299 -1.60 17.23 3.63
C GLY A 299 -1.47 17.20 5.15
N ILE A 300 -1.06 18.31 5.78
CA ILE A 300 -0.93 18.42 7.25
C ILE A 300 -2.28 18.18 7.94
N ASP A 301 -3.35 18.79 7.43
CA ASP A 301 -4.71 18.66 7.97
C ASP A 301 -5.23 17.22 7.89
N ALA A 302 -4.75 16.44 6.91
CA ALA A 302 -5.14 15.06 6.72
C ALA A 302 -4.33 14.04 7.56
N ILE A 303 -3.23 14.44 8.21
CA ILE A 303 -2.33 13.49 8.90
C ILE A 303 -3.05 12.67 9.97
N GLU A 304 -3.96 13.27 10.73
CA GLU A 304 -4.69 12.57 11.79
C GLU A 304 -5.58 11.46 11.20
N ASP A 305 -6.36 11.77 10.16
CA ASP A 305 -7.17 10.79 9.43
C ASP A 305 -6.32 9.71 8.76
N VAL A 306 -5.18 10.09 8.17
CA VAL A 306 -4.25 9.14 7.55
C VAL A 306 -3.73 8.16 8.60
N ILE A 307 -3.27 8.62 9.77
CA ILE A 307 -2.78 7.72 10.83
C ILE A 307 -3.90 6.79 11.32
N TYR A 308 -5.11 7.31 11.51
CA TYR A 308 -6.28 6.50 11.86
C TYR A 308 -6.58 5.42 10.82
N HIS A 309 -6.53 5.76 9.53
CA HIS A 309 -6.84 4.82 8.46
C HIS A 309 -5.74 3.79 8.23
N ILE A 310 -4.46 4.21 8.17
CA ILE A 310 -3.33 3.31 7.90
C ILE A 310 -2.98 2.46 9.12
N GLU A 311 -3.21 2.98 10.33
CA GLU A 311 -2.93 2.31 11.62
C GLU A 311 -1.43 2.04 11.78
N THR A 312 -0.61 3.07 11.54
CA THR A 312 0.84 3.03 11.72
C THR A 312 1.36 4.40 12.17
N TYR A 313 2.53 4.40 12.79
CA TYR A 313 3.33 5.60 13.08
C TYR A 313 4.63 5.66 12.28
N ASP A 314 4.83 4.77 11.31
CA ASP A 314 6.02 4.79 10.45
C ASP A 314 6.04 6.06 9.57
N VAL A 315 7.14 6.81 9.67
CA VAL A 315 7.32 8.11 9.02
C VAL A 315 7.22 8.00 7.50
N THR A 316 7.90 7.01 6.91
CA THR A 316 7.93 6.82 5.44
C THR A 316 6.54 6.49 4.92
N THR A 317 5.84 5.60 5.61
CA THR A 317 4.51 5.15 5.28
C THR A 317 3.52 6.30 5.37
N ILE A 318 3.54 7.12 6.42
CA ILE A 318 2.64 8.27 6.57
C ILE A 318 2.89 9.34 5.50
N ARG A 319 4.17 9.68 5.26
CA ARG A 319 4.56 10.63 4.19
C ARG A 319 4.02 10.22 2.83
N ALA A 320 4.14 8.94 2.47
CA ALA A 320 3.68 8.42 1.19
C ALA A 320 2.17 8.12 1.15
N SER A 321 1.55 7.79 2.29
CA SER A 321 0.12 7.49 2.37
C SER A 321 -0.74 8.74 2.22
N THR A 322 -0.27 9.89 2.68
CA THR A 322 -1.07 11.13 2.69
C THR A 322 -1.49 11.57 1.28
N PRO A 323 -0.58 11.70 0.29
CA PRO A 323 -0.99 12.01 -1.08
C PRO A 323 -1.89 10.93 -1.68
N MET A 324 -1.63 9.65 -1.40
CA MET A 324 -2.44 8.54 -1.90
C MET A 324 -3.86 8.56 -1.32
N PHE A 325 -4.01 8.90 -0.04
CA PHE A 325 -5.29 9.08 0.64
C PHE A 325 -6.09 10.22 0.01
N LEU A 326 -5.46 11.39 -0.18
CA LEU A 326 -6.09 12.56 -0.80
C LEU A 326 -6.48 12.30 -2.26
N MET A 327 -5.62 11.61 -3.02
CA MET A 327 -5.91 11.18 -4.39
C MET A 327 -7.11 10.23 -4.43
N SER A 328 -7.14 9.23 -3.54
CA SER A 328 -8.21 8.24 -3.49
C SER A 328 -9.58 8.87 -3.25
N ARG A 329 -9.63 9.90 -2.39
CA ARG A 329 -10.84 10.71 -2.17
C ARG A 329 -11.37 11.32 -3.47
N LYS A 330 -10.48 11.92 -4.27
CA LYS A 330 -10.85 12.54 -5.55
C LYS A 330 -11.25 11.50 -6.60
N ILE A 331 -10.52 10.39 -6.70
CA ILE A 331 -10.86 9.27 -7.58
C ILE A 331 -12.26 8.75 -7.29
N LYS A 332 -12.59 8.53 -6.01
CA LYS A 332 -13.92 8.08 -5.60
C LYS A 332 -15.03 9.06 -6.02
N SER A 333 -14.78 10.36 -5.92
CA SER A 333 -15.74 11.39 -6.31
C SER A 333 -16.09 11.38 -7.81
N LEU A 334 -15.23 10.79 -8.64
CA LEU A 334 -15.46 10.58 -10.07
C LEU A 334 -16.22 9.28 -10.38
N GLY A 335 -16.65 8.52 -9.35
CA GLY A 335 -17.39 7.27 -9.50
C GLY A 335 -16.53 6.03 -9.74
N VAL A 336 -15.19 6.17 -9.71
CA VAL A 336 -14.26 5.04 -9.87
C VAL A 336 -14.18 4.23 -8.58
N LYS A 337 -14.24 2.89 -8.71
CA LYS A 337 -14.19 1.97 -7.55
C LYS A 337 -12.94 1.10 -7.49
N MET A 338 -12.18 1.01 -8.58
CA MET A 338 -10.95 0.21 -8.64
C MET A 338 -9.85 0.95 -9.41
N VAL A 339 -8.61 0.82 -8.94
CA VAL A 339 -7.41 1.27 -9.64
C VAL A 339 -6.33 0.20 -9.66
N ILE A 340 -5.50 0.22 -10.69
CA ILE A 340 -4.29 -0.62 -10.76
C ILE A 340 -3.06 0.26 -10.47
N SER A 341 -2.14 -0.25 -9.65
CA SER A 341 -0.94 0.46 -9.17
C SER A 341 0.35 -0.32 -9.49
N GLY A 342 1.50 0.36 -9.43
CA GLY A 342 2.83 -0.21 -9.70
C GLY A 342 3.61 -0.72 -8.48
N GLU A 343 2.96 -0.84 -7.32
CA GLU A 343 3.62 -1.28 -6.06
C GLU A 343 4.21 -2.68 -6.16
N GLY A 344 5.32 -2.92 -5.47
CA GLY A 344 6.01 -4.22 -5.44
C GLY A 344 7.16 -4.36 -6.45
N SER A 345 7.22 -3.48 -7.46
CA SER A 345 8.27 -3.54 -8.48
C SER A 345 9.68 -3.30 -7.89
N ASP A 346 9.81 -2.27 -7.03
CA ASP A 346 11.09 -1.94 -6.41
C ASP A 346 11.63 -3.08 -5.53
N GLU A 347 10.73 -3.74 -4.78
CA GLU A 347 11.03 -4.89 -3.94
C GLU A 347 11.53 -6.09 -4.73
N ILE A 348 10.90 -6.37 -5.87
CA ILE A 348 11.22 -7.56 -6.68
C ILE A 348 12.51 -7.37 -7.48
N PHE A 349 12.78 -6.14 -7.95
CA PHE A 349 13.85 -5.86 -8.90
C PHE A 349 15.05 -5.09 -8.32
N GLY A 350 15.06 -4.81 -7.02
CA GLY A 350 16.12 -4.01 -6.41
C GLY A 350 16.10 -2.58 -6.92
N GLY A 351 14.93 -1.95 -6.90
CA GLY A 351 14.66 -0.69 -7.58
C GLY A 351 15.00 0.57 -6.80
N TYR A 352 15.10 0.48 -5.48
CA TYR A 352 15.48 1.62 -4.65
C TYR A 352 16.96 1.98 -4.85
N LEU A 353 17.29 3.26 -4.76
CA LEU A 353 18.64 3.76 -5.02
C LEU A 353 19.71 3.15 -4.10
N TYR A 354 19.34 2.68 -2.89
CA TYR A 354 20.29 2.02 -1.99
C TYR A 354 20.80 0.66 -2.55
N PHE A 355 20.05 0.00 -3.45
CA PHE A 355 20.52 -1.23 -4.10
C PHE A 355 21.75 -1.02 -5.00
N HIS A 356 22.08 0.22 -5.37
CA HIS A 356 23.35 0.51 -6.05
C HIS A 356 24.58 0.15 -5.19
N LYS A 357 24.40 0.05 -3.87
CA LYS A 357 25.46 -0.33 -2.93
C LYS A 357 25.40 -1.80 -2.52
N ALA A 358 24.51 -2.60 -3.12
CA ALA A 358 24.48 -4.04 -2.86
C ALA A 358 25.86 -4.65 -3.20
N PRO A 359 26.52 -5.34 -2.25
CA PRO A 359 27.91 -5.75 -2.42
C PRO A 359 28.07 -6.90 -3.42
N ASN A 360 27.06 -7.76 -3.54
CA ASN A 360 27.02 -8.91 -4.43
C ASN A 360 25.56 -9.34 -4.70
N LYS A 361 25.39 -10.32 -5.59
CA LYS A 361 24.08 -10.79 -6.04
C LYS A 361 23.31 -11.53 -4.94
N GLU A 362 24.01 -12.19 -4.02
CA GLU A 362 23.44 -12.91 -2.89
C GLU A 362 22.79 -11.95 -1.89
N GLU A 363 23.49 -10.86 -1.53
CA GLU A 363 22.97 -9.80 -0.67
C GLU A 363 21.80 -9.05 -1.33
N LEU A 364 21.89 -8.77 -2.64
CA LEU A 364 20.76 -8.19 -3.39
C LEU A 364 19.53 -9.11 -3.32
N HIS A 365 19.69 -10.42 -3.55
CA HIS A 365 18.58 -11.37 -3.48
C HIS A 365 18.01 -11.54 -2.08
N GLY A 366 18.87 -11.68 -1.08
CA GLY A 366 18.43 -11.74 0.32
C GLY A 366 17.62 -10.50 0.70
N GLU A 367 18.04 -9.32 0.23
CA GLU A 367 17.32 -8.08 0.48
C GLU A 367 15.99 -8.00 -0.25
N THR A 368 15.90 -8.37 -1.53
CA THR A 368 14.62 -8.39 -2.24
C THR A 368 13.65 -9.38 -1.60
N CYS A 369 14.12 -10.55 -1.16
CA CYS A 369 13.30 -11.51 -0.41
C CYS A 369 12.80 -10.94 0.92
N ARG A 370 13.66 -10.30 1.72
CA ARG A 370 13.25 -9.62 2.97
C ARG A 370 12.22 -8.52 2.72
N LYS A 371 12.46 -7.70 1.70
CA LYS A 371 11.55 -6.62 1.29
C LYS A 371 10.18 -7.15 0.86
N ILE A 372 10.13 -8.21 0.04
CA ILE A 372 8.85 -8.85 -0.36
C ILE A 372 8.12 -9.41 0.87
N LYS A 373 8.82 -10.09 1.79
CA LYS A 373 8.23 -10.63 3.02
C LYS A 373 7.62 -9.54 3.91
N ALA A 374 8.19 -8.35 3.91
CA ALA A 374 7.76 -7.24 4.76
C ALA A 374 6.73 -6.29 4.10
N LEU A 375 6.43 -6.45 2.80
CA LEU A 375 5.51 -5.58 2.05
C LEU A 375 4.18 -5.32 2.76
N HIS A 376 3.63 -6.33 3.43
CA HIS A 376 2.36 -6.27 4.16
C HIS A 376 2.34 -5.25 5.32
N GLN A 377 3.51 -4.80 5.79
CA GLN A 377 3.67 -3.81 6.86
C GLN A 377 3.97 -2.40 6.33
N TYR A 378 4.27 -2.27 5.03
CA TYR A 378 4.71 -1.02 4.39
C TYR A 378 3.85 -0.69 3.16
N ASP A 379 4.34 -0.96 1.95
CA ASP A 379 3.72 -0.54 0.70
C ASP A 379 2.36 -1.18 0.45
N CYS A 380 2.16 -2.47 0.77
CA CYS A 380 0.83 -3.08 0.71
C CYS A 380 -0.11 -2.46 1.75
N LEU A 381 0.38 -2.17 2.97
CA LEU A 381 -0.42 -1.54 4.02
C LEU A 381 -0.96 -0.18 3.55
N ARG A 382 -0.06 0.67 3.03
CA ARG A 382 -0.39 1.97 2.45
C ARG A 382 -1.36 1.83 1.28
N ALA A 383 -0.98 1.06 0.25
CA ALA A 383 -1.78 0.94 -0.97
C ALA A 383 -3.19 0.42 -0.70
N ASN A 384 -3.31 -0.53 0.23
CA ASN A 384 -4.57 -1.07 0.69
C ASN A 384 -5.40 -0.05 1.46
N LYS A 385 -4.87 0.48 2.57
CA LYS A 385 -5.66 1.25 3.53
C LYS A 385 -5.89 2.70 3.08
N ALA A 386 -4.93 3.32 2.39
CA ALA A 386 -5.11 4.68 1.87
C ALA A 386 -6.21 4.75 0.79
N THR A 387 -6.29 3.73 -0.07
CA THR A 387 -7.36 3.64 -1.07
C THR A 387 -8.68 3.20 -0.45
N SER A 388 -8.65 2.20 0.45
CA SER A 388 -9.85 1.71 1.11
C SER A 388 -10.49 2.74 2.04
N ALA A 389 -9.75 3.75 2.53
CA ALA A 389 -10.29 4.88 3.28
C ALA A 389 -11.42 5.63 2.53
N TRP A 390 -11.47 5.49 1.20
CA TRP A 390 -12.46 6.13 0.34
C TRP A 390 -13.25 5.14 -0.51
N GLY A 391 -13.30 3.86 -0.11
CA GLY A 391 -14.05 2.83 -0.83
C GLY A 391 -13.54 2.65 -2.27
N LEU A 392 -12.20 2.66 -2.41
CA LEU A 392 -11.45 2.42 -3.63
C LEU A 392 -10.60 1.15 -3.46
N GLU A 393 -10.65 0.24 -4.42
CA GLU A 393 -9.77 -0.94 -4.47
C GLU A 393 -8.48 -0.66 -5.23
N ALA A 394 -7.35 -1.11 -4.71
CA ALA A 394 -6.06 -1.08 -5.40
C ALA A 394 -5.63 -2.50 -5.80
N ARG A 395 -5.27 -2.69 -7.07
CA ARG A 395 -4.71 -3.93 -7.62
C ARG A 395 -3.23 -3.76 -7.95
N VAL A 396 -2.43 -4.76 -7.63
CA VAL A 396 -0.95 -4.69 -7.68
C VAL A 396 -0.38 -5.87 -8.50
N PRO A 397 -0.30 -5.74 -9.84
CA PRO A 397 0.15 -6.82 -10.74
C PRO A 397 1.59 -7.29 -10.51
N PHE A 398 2.47 -6.43 -9.99
CA PHE A 398 3.83 -6.87 -9.64
C PHE A 398 3.82 -7.90 -8.49
N LEU A 399 2.76 -7.94 -7.68
CA LEU A 399 2.62 -8.89 -6.57
C LEU A 399 1.79 -10.12 -6.93
N ASP A 400 1.65 -10.40 -8.21
CA ASP A 400 1.09 -11.64 -8.71
C ASP A 400 1.98 -12.84 -8.39
N LYS A 401 1.39 -13.94 -7.89
CA LYS A 401 2.17 -15.11 -7.44
C LYS A 401 3.06 -15.66 -8.55
N GLU A 402 2.49 -15.85 -9.74
CA GLU A 402 3.22 -16.41 -10.88
C GLU A 402 4.29 -15.44 -11.40
N PHE A 403 3.98 -14.15 -11.43
CA PHE A 403 4.98 -13.15 -11.81
C PHE A 403 6.13 -13.05 -10.81
N ILE A 404 5.85 -13.08 -9.49
CA ILE A 404 6.89 -13.13 -8.46
C ILE A 404 7.78 -14.35 -8.70
N ASP A 405 7.21 -15.53 -8.96
CA ASP A 405 8.00 -16.74 -9.18
C ASP A 405 8.91 -16.65 -10.40
N VAL A 406 8.41 -16.10 -11.51
CA VAL A 406 9.22 -15.82 -12.70
C VAL A 406 10.31 -14.80 -12.39
N ALA A 407 9.97 -13.69 -11.75
CA ALA A 407 10.91 -12.61 -11.48
C ALA A 407 11.96 -13.00 -10.43
N MET A 408 11.59 -13.81 -9.45
CA MET A 408 12.46 -14.24 -8.35
C MET A 408 13.22 -15.52 -8.63
N SER A 409 12.96 -16.22 -9.75
CA SER A 409 13.78 -17.35 -10.22
C SER A 409 14.95 -16.92 -11.12
N ILE A 410 14.96 -15.69 -11.63
CA ILE A 410 16.08 -15.16 -12.43
C ILE A 410 17.34 -15.03 -11.56
N ASP A 411 18.50 -15.47 -12.09
CA ASP A 411 19.80 -15.29 -11.43
C ASP A 411 19.97 -13.81 -11.02
N PRO A 412 20.15 -13.49 -9.72
CA PRO A 412 20.17 -12.12 -9.24
C PRO A 412 21.33 -11.30 -9.82
N GLU A 413 22.33 -11.96 -10.42
CA GLU A 413 23.39 -11.31 -11.20
C GLU A 413 22.85 -10.40 -12.31
N TRP A 414 21.68 -10.74 -12.88
CA TRP A 414 21.03 -9.90 -13.88
C TRP A 414 20.33 -8.68 -13.28
N LYS A 415 19.94 -8.75 -12.00
CA LYS A 415 19.34 -7.63 -11.25
C LYS A 415 20.40 -6.66 -10.70
N MET A 416 21.66 -7.09 -10.62
CA MET A 416 22.76 -6.24 -10.17
C MET A 416 22.87 -4.95 -11.00
N ILE A 417 22.94 -3.83 -10.29
CA ILE A 417 23.09 -2.51 -10.89
C ILE A 417 24.57 -2.32 -11.24
N LYS A 418 24.85 -2.16 -12.54
CA LYS A 418 26.22 -2.04 -13.08
C LYS A 418 26.27 -0.86 -14.05
N PRO A 419 26.45 0.37 -13.55
CA PRO A 419 26.47 1.57 -14.39
C PRO A 419 27.53 1.51 -15.50
N GLY A 420 28.71 0.94 -15.22
CA GLY A 420 29.77 0.72 -16.21
C GLY A 420 29.39 -0.22 -17.37
N GLN A 421 28.30 -0.97 -17.24
CA GLN A 421 27.72 -1.82 -18.29
C GLN A 421 26.39 -1.25 -18.82
N GLY A 422 26.02 -0.02 -18.46
CA GLY A 422 24.74 0.59 -18.79
C GLY A 422 23.53 -0.04 -18.08
N ARG A 423 23.75 -0.82 -17.00
CA ARG A 423 22.68 -1.43 -16.22
C ARG A 423 22.32 -0.53 -15.03
N ILE A 424 21.17 0.12 -15.12
CA ILE A 424 20.58 0.90 -14.03
C ILE A 424 19.63 0.04 -13.18
N GLU A 425 19.04 0.59 -12.13
CA GLU A 425 18.03 -0.09 -11.33
C GLU A 425 16.89 -0.63 -12.20
N LYS A 426 16.42 -1.85 -11.89
CA LYS A 426 15.38 -2.57 -12.65
C LYS A 426 15.72 -2.78 -14.13
N TRP A 427 17.01 -2.82 -14.51
CA TRP A 427 17.42 -2.95 -15.91
C TRP A 427 16.75 -4.12 -16.65
N ILE A 428 16.58 -5.28 -16.00
CA ILE A 428 15.90 -6.43 -16.62
C ILE A 428 14.44 -6.12 -16.95
N LEU A 429 13.71 -5.38 -16.10
CA LEU A 429 12.34 -5.00 -16.37
C LEU A 429 12.27 -4.01 -17.54
N ARG A 430 13.15 -2.99 -17.53
CA ARG A 430 13.26 -2.01 -18.62
C ARG A 430 13.56 -2.70 -19.94
N LYS A 431 14.53 -3.61 -19.94
CA LYS A 431 14.94 -4.36 -21.13
C LYS A 431 13.85 -5.32 -21.60
N ALA A 432 13.10 -5.93 -20.69
CA ALA A 432 11.95 -6.76 -21.03
C ALA A 432 10.89 -5.98 -21.80
N PHE A 433 10.68 -4.69 -21.51
CA PHE A 433 9.67 -3.84 -22.18
C PHE A 433 10.23 -2.94 -23.28
N ASP A 434 11.52 -3.10 -23.61
CA ASP A 434 12.19 -2.34 -24.66
C ASP A 434 11.91 -2.92 -26.06
N ASP A 435 10.68 -2.74 -26.54
CA ASP A 435 10.22 -3.20 -27.85
C ASP A 435 10.28 -2.07 -28.89
N GLU A 436 11.17 -2.19 -29.87
CA GLU A 436 11.31 -1.19 -30.94
C GLU A 436 10.17 -1.20 -31.95
N LYS A 437 9.48 -2.34 -32.13
CA LYS A 437 8.39 -2.48 -33.09
C LYS A 437 7.07 -2.00 -32.49
N HIS A 438 6.84 -2.34 -31.23
CA HIS A 438 5.62 -2.00 -30.49
C HIS A 438 5.99 -1.41 -29.13
N PRO A 439 6.51 -0.17 -29.08
CA PRO A 439 6.99 0.45 -27.85
C PRO A 439 5.89 0.62 -26.80
N TYR A 440 6.17 0.23 -25.56
CA TYR A 440 5.23 0.40 -24.44
C TYR A 440 5.27 1.83 -23.90
N LEU A 441 6.44 2.46 -23.95
CA LEU A 441 6.72 3.77 -23.38
C LEU A 441 7.74 4.51 -24.26
N PRO A 442 7.80 5.85 -24.19
CA PRO A 442 8.94 6.60 -24.72
C PRO A 442 10.25 6.12 -24.09
N LYS A 443 11.33 6.03 -24.88
CA LYS A 443 12.62 5.50 -24.42
C LYS A 443 13.17 6.22 -23.18
N HIS A 444 13.03 7.54 -23.12
CA HIS A 444 13.54 8.31 -21.97
C HIS A 444 12.71 8.10 -20.70
N ILE A 445 11.41 7.76 -20.80
CA ILE A 445 10.61 7.30 -19.65
C ILE A 445 11.02 5.89 -19.25
N LEU A 446 11.13 4.97 -20.23
CA LEU A 446 11.51 3.58 -19.99
C LEU A 446 12.86 3.44 -19.30
N TYR A 447 13.79 4.36 -19.53
CA TYR A 447 15.12 4.42 -18.91
C TYR A 447 15.30 5.58 -17.93
N ARG A 448 14.21 6.23 -17.48
CA ARG A 448 14.26 7.27 -16.44
C ARG A 448 14.71 6.67 -15.11
N GLN A 449 15.66 7.32 -14.44
CA GLN A 449 16.13 6.92 -13.11
C GLN A 449 14.99 6.99 -12.07
N LYS A 450 15.04 6.12 -11.06
CA LYS A 450 14.06 6.08 -9.96
C LYS A 450 13.98 7.40 -9.20
N GLU A 451 12.76 7.93 -9.10
CA GLU A 451 12.33 8.95 -8.15
C GLU A 451 11.44 8.29 -7.08
N GLN A 452 11.69 8.51 -5.80
CA GLN A 452 10.85 7.96 -4.73
C GLN A 452 9.54 8.75 -4.60
N PHE A 453 8.42 8.08 -4.28
CA PHE A 453 7.09 8.70 -4.31
C PHE A 453 6.98 9.95 -3.44
N SER A 454 7.48 9.91 -2.20
CA SER A 454 7.43 11.05 -1.29
C SER A 454 8.27 12.25 -1.73
N ASP A 455 9.27 12.05 -2.59
CA ASP A 455 10.08 13.12 -3.18
C ASP A 455 9.46 13.62 -4.51
N GLY A 456 8.95 12.70 -5.33
CA GLY A 456 8.31 12.98 -6.62
C GLY A 456 7.00 13.78 -6.52
N VAL A 457 6.27 13.66 -5.40
CA VAL A 457 5.08 14.48 -5.11
C VAL A 457 5.41 15.95 -4.86
N GLY A 458 6.67 16.30 -4.59
CA GLY A 458 7.13 17.69 -4.44
C GLY A 458 7.93 17.91 -3.15
N TYR A 459 9.11 18.54 -3.28
CA TYR A 459 10.10 18.62 -2.19
C TYR A 459 9.60 19.35 -0.94
N SER A 460 8.74 20.37 -1.10
CA SER A 460 8.18 21.14 0.02
C SER A 460 7.20 20.33 0.88
N TRP A 461 6.75 19.15 0.44
CA TRP A 461 5.90 18.28 1.25
C TRP A 461 6.64 17.80 2.51
N ILE A 462 7.79 17.15 2.32
CA ILE A 462 8.60 16.63 3.43
C ILE A 462 9.11 17.77 4.31
N ASP A 463 9.53 18.88 3.71
CA ASP A 463 10.05 20.02 4.46
C ASP A 463 8.95 20.66 5.31
N GLY A 464 7.72 20.75 4.77
CA GLY A 464 6.53 21.21 5.49
C GLY A 464 6.17 20.33 6.68
N LEU A 465 6.22 19.00 6.53
CA LEU A 465 5.99 18.05 7.62
C LEU A 465 7.03 18.19 8.74
N LYS A 466 8.31 18.28 8.39
CA LYS A 466 9.39 18.50 9.36
C LYS A 466 9.19 19.82 10.12
N ALA A 467 8.86 20.91 9.41
CA ALA A 467 8.60 22.21 10.02
C ALA A 467 7.36 22.20 10.93
N HIS A 468 6.28 21.52 10.54
CA HIS A 468 5.08 21.36 11.36
C HIS A 468 5.39 20.60 12.65
N ALA A 469 6.11 19.47 12.56
CA ALA A 469 6.51 18.69 13.73
C ALA A 469 7.42 19.48 14.69
N GLU A 470 8.33 20.31 14.15
CA GLU A 470 9.21 21.19 14.95
C GLU A 470 8.43 22.17 15.83
N GLN A 471 7.27 22.66 15.36
CA GLN A 471 6.41 23.57 16.11
C GLN A 471 5.61 22.87 17.23
N HIS A 472 5.37 21.56 17.10
CA HIS A 472 4.50 20.81 18.01
C HIS A 472 5.25 19.89 18.98
N VAL A 473 6.51 19.56 18.69
CA VAL A 473 7.32 18.67 19.54
C VAL A 473 8.55 19.42 20.05
N THR A 474 8.57 19.66 21.36
CA THR A 474 9.68 20.35 22.02
C THR A 474 10.88 19.43 22.26
N ASP A 475 12.07 20.00 22.43
CA ASP A 475 13.26 19.23 22.80
C ASP A 475 13.08 18.49 24.14
N LYS A 476 12.32 19.08 25.07
CA LYS A 476 11.96 18.43 26.34
C LYS A 476 11.08 17.19 26.12
N MET A 477 10.17 17.21 25.15
CA MET A 477 9.39 16.01 24.80
C MET A 477 10.29 14.92 24.24
N MET A 478 11.22 15.27 23.34
CA MET A 478 12.20 14.32 22.80
C MET A 478 13.10 13.72 23.88
N LEU A 479 13.57 14.51 24.84
CA LEU A 479 14.37 14.02 25.97
C LEU A 479 13.64 12.99 26.84
N ASN A 480 12.30 13.05 26.90
CA ASN A 480 11.48 12.12 27.68
C ASN A 480 10.85 11.00 26.81
N ALA A 481 11.20 10.93 25.52
CA ALA A 481 10.53 10.03 24.58
C ALA A 481 10.62 8.56 24.99
N GLU A 482 11.75 8.11 25.53
CA GLU A 482 11.94 6.71 25.98
C GLU A 482 11.04 6.33 27.16
N HIS A 483 10.69 7.30 28.03
CA HIS A 483 9.81 7.07 29.16
C HIS A 483 8.34 7.04 28.75
N ILE A 484 7.98 7.76 27.68
CA ILE A 484 6.61 7.85 27.17
C ILE A 484 6.33 6.72 26.17
N PHE A 485 7.29 6.44 25.29
CA PHE A 485 7.21 5.45 24.23
C PHE A 485 8.40 4.47 24.34
N PRO A 486 8.36 3.51 25.29
CA PRO A 486 9.47 2.58 25.52
C PRO A 486 9.66 1.58 24.37
N HIS A 487 8.58 1.26 23.65
CA HIS A 487 8.63 0.46 22.42
C HIS A 487 8.75 1.37 21.20
N ASN A 488 9.70 1.09 20.30
CA ASN A 488 9.99 1.90 19.10
C ASN A 488 10.04 3.40 19.41
N THR A 489 10.92 3.78 20.35
CA THR A 489 11.07 5.17 20.78
C THR A 489 11.35 6.09 19.59
N PRO A 490 10.56 7.15 19.38
CA PRO A 490 10.76 8.07 18.27
C PRO A 490 12.09 8.83 18.43
N THR A 491 12.92 8.79 17.39
CA THR A 491 14.24 9.44 17.36
C THR A 491 14.23 10.79 16.66
N THR A 492 13.08 11.19 16.09
CA THR A 492 12.87 12.50 15.47
C THR A 492 11.56 13.11 15.95
N LYS A 493 11.45 14.43 15.88
CA LYS A 493 10.23 15.17 16.24
C LYS A 493 9.04 14.79 15.36
N GLU A 494 9.26 14.52 14.08
CA GLU A 494 8.23 14.03 13.17
C GLU A 494 7.72 12.63 13.58
N ALA A 495 8.62 11.70 13.90
CA ALA A 495 8.23 10.39 14.41
C ALA A 495 7.46 10.50 15.74
N TYR A 496 7.89 11.41 16.63
CA TYR A 496 7.20 11.66 17.90
C TYR A 496 5.78 12.20 17.66
N TYR A 497 5.63 13.16 16.74
CA TYR A 497 4.34 13.74 16.40
C TYR A 497 3.36 12.67 15.89
N TYR A 498 3.78 11.83 14.93
CA TYR A 498 2.96 10.73 14.44
C TYR A 498 2.66 9.69 15.51
N ARG A 499 3.65 9.32 16.33
CA ARG A 499 3.45 8.38 17.44
C ARG A 499 2.43 8.88 18.45
N THR A 500 2.45 10.17 18.76
CA THR A 500 1.48 10.80 19.67
C THR A 500 0.06 10.70 19.13
N ILE A 501 -0.14 10.91 17.82
CA ILE A 501 -1.45 10.75 17.18
C ILE A 501 -1.89 9.29 17.18
N PHE A 502 -0.98 8.37 16.85
CA PHE A 502 -1.28 6.94 16.85
C PHE A 502 -1.77 6.46 18.22
N GLU A 503 -1.07 6.82 19.30
CA GLU A 503 -1.41 6.41 20.68
C GLU A 503 -2.73 7.02 21.16
N ARG A 504 -3.19 8.14 20.58
CA ARG A 504 -4.54 8.67 20.86
C ARG A 504 -5.64 7.77 20.33
N PHE A 505 -5.43 7.12 19.18
CA PHE A 505 -6.42 6.22 18.57
C PHE A 505 -6.26 4.78 19.02
N PHE A 506 -5.02 4.33 19.23
CA PHE A 506 -4.65 2.96 19.50
C PHE A 506 -3.70 2.88 20.71
N PRO A 507 -4.17 3.20 21.92
CA PRO A 507 -3.33 3.25 23.13
C PRO A 507 -2.87 1.87 23.65
N GLN A 508 -3.37 0.78 23.05
CA GLN A 508 -3.03 -0.57 23.47
C GLN A 508 -1.59 -0.92 23.08
N ASN A 509 -0.85 -1.57 23.99
CA ASN A 509 0.50 -2.08 23.70
C ASN A 509 0.53 -2.98 22.46
N SER A 510 -0.47 -3.86 22.29
CA SER A 510 -0.60 -4.71 21.12
C SER A 510 -0.68 -3.94 19.81
N ALA A 511 -1.30 -2.74 19.79
CA ALA A 511 -1.32 -1.89 18.60
C ALA A 511 0.08 -1.43 18.23
N SER A 512 0.84 -0.94 19.21
CA SER A 512 2.23 -0.53 18.99
C SER A 512 3.12 -1.69 18.51
N MET A 513 2.86 -2.92 18.94
CA MET A 513 3.58 -4.12 18.48
C MET A 513 3.26 -4.49 17.02
N THR A 514 2.15 -4.01 16.45
CA THR A 514 1.81 -4.27 15.04
C THR A 514 2.62 -3.42 14.06
N VAL A 515 3.25 -2.34 14.53
CA VAL A 515 4.06 -1.44 13.71
C VAL A 515 5.52 -1.86 13.81
N PRO A 516 6.17 -2.23 12.68
CA PRO A 516 7.55 -2.68 12.72
C PRO A 516 8.49 -1.59 13.24
N GLY A 517 9.49 -2.01 14.00
CA GLY A 517 10.57 -1.16 14.48
C GLY A 517 11.89 -1.46 13.78
N GLY A 518 12.92 -0.68 14.14
CA GLY A 518 14.29 -0.89 13.66
C GLY A 518 14.82 0.26 12.81
N ALA A 519 16.12 0.22 12.54
CA ALA A 519 16.77 1.21 11.70
C ALA A 519 16.39 1.01 10.23
N SER A 520 16.09 2.11 9.53
CA SER A 520 15.85 2.13 8.09
C SER A 520 16.41 3.43 7.49
N VAL A 521 17.00 3.32 6.31
CA VAL A 521 17.50 4.46 5.51
C VAL A 521 17.05 4.29 4.07
N ALA A 522 16.42 5.29 3.46
CA ALA A 522 15.95 5.22 2.06
C ALA A 522 15.12 3.96 1.72
N CYS A 523 14.22 3.54 2.62
CA CYS A 523 13.41 2.31 2.53
C CYS A 523 14.18 0.98 2.65
N SER A 524 15.43 0.99 3.10
CA SER A 524 16.25 -0.22 3.32
C SER A 524 15.86 -0.98 4.58
N THR A 525 16.13 -2.29 4.60
CA THR A 525 16.12 -3.05 5.85
C THR A 525 17.36 -2.73 6.70
N ALA A 526 17.29 -3.04 7.99
CA ALA A 526 18.45 -2.92 8.90
C ALA A 526 19.70 -3.66 8.37
N LYS A 527 19.51 -4.78 7.66
CA LYS A 527 20.61 -5.54 7.07
C LYS A 527 21.31 -4.78 5.94
N ALA A 528 20.55 -4.10 5.09
CA ALA A 528 21.12 -3.32 3.98
C ALA A 528 21.84 -2.05 4.45
N ILE A 529 21.58 -1.56 5.66
CA ILE A 529 22.36 -0.47 6.27
C ILE A 529 23.85 -0.87 6.43
N GLU A 530 24.14 -2.15 6.62
CA GLU A 530 25.51 -2.67 6.76
C GLU A 530 26.32 -2.57 5.46
N TRP A 531 25.69 -2.37 4.31
CA TRP A 531 26.37 -2.29 3.02
C TRP A 531 27.20 -1.00 2.84
N ASP A 532 26.89 0.05 3.60
CA ASP A 532 27.68 1.28 3.59
C ASP A 532 27.79 1.90 4.98
N ALA A 533 29.02 1.97 5.49
CA ALA A 533 29.33 2.53 6.80
C ALA A 533 28.84 3.98 6.98
N SER A 534 28.68 4.76 5.92
CA SER A 534 28.16 6.13 5.97
C SER A 534 26.67 6.21 6.34
N TRP A 535 25.90 5.14 6.12
CA TRP A 535 24.46 5.10 6.44
C TRP A 535 24.18 4.94 7.93
N SER A 536 25.11 4.40 8.71
CA SER A 536 25.00 4.33 10.17
C SER A 536 24.84 5.70 10.84
N LYS A 537 25.17 6.80 10.14
CA LYS A 537 25.12 8.18 10.64
C LYS A 537 24.00 9.04 10.03
N ASN A 538 23.25 8.52 9.07
CA ASN A 538 22.16 9.27 8.41
C ASN A 538 20.83 8.56 8.68
N LEU A 539 19.96 9.20 9.47
CA LEU A 539 18.67 8.65 9.89
C LEU A 539 17.49 9.16 9.02
N ASP A 540 17.73 9.87 7.91
CA ASP A 540 16.63 10.27 7.02
C ASP A 540 16.15 9.07 6.19
N PRO A 541 14.90 8.63 6.34
CA PRO A 541 14.40 7.47 5.61
C PRO A 541 14.02 7.78 4.15
N SER A 542 14.12 9.04 3.70
CA SER A 542 13.84 9.44 2.31
C SER A 542 14.95 9.06 1.33
N GLY A 543 14.62 9.05 0.04
CA GLY A 543 15.55 8.79 -1.06
C GLY A 543 16.68 9.81 -1.14
N ARG A 544 16.48 10.99 -0.54
CA ARG A 544 17.50 12.04 -0.37
C ARG A 544 18.75 11.52 0.36
N ALA A 545 18.62 10.49 1.19
CA ALA A 545 19.74 9.88 1.91
C ALA A 545 20.70 9.07 1.01
N ALA A 546 20.30 8.71 -0.21
CA ALA A 546 21.15 8.03 -1.19
C ALA A 546 22.09 9.01 -1.94
N ILE A 547 22.87 9.80 -1.19
CA ILE A 547 23.78 10.83 -1.70
C ILE A 547 24.78 10.23 -2.69
N GLY A 548 24.94 10.87 -3.86
CA GLY A 548 25.93 10.51 -4.89
C GLY A 548 25.46 9.49 -5.94
N VAL A 549 24.21 9.00 -5.86
CA VAL A 549 23.64 8.02 -6.81
C VAL A 549 22.63 8.65 -7.77
N HIS A 550 21.94 9.71 -7.35
CA HIS A 550 20.89 10.36 -8.14
C HIS A 550 21.48 11.42 -9.08
N ASN A 551 21.40 11.19 -10.39
CA ASN A 551 22.06 12.05 -11.39
C ASN A 551 21.38 13.43 -11.54
N SER A 552 20.09 13.52 -11.22
CA SER A 552 19.30 14.75 -11.36
C SER A 552 19.20 15.57 -10.06
N ALA A 553 19.83 15.11 -8.97
CA ALA A 553 19.88 15.87 -7.72
C ALA A 553 21.27 16.47 -7.52
N TYR A 554 21.28 17.72 -7.05
CA TYR A 554 22.45 18.50 -6.62
C TYR A 554 23.24 19.26 -7.70
N GLU A 555 22.56 19.89 -8.65
CA GLU A 555 23.06 21.20 -9.10
C GLU A 555 22.97 22.17 -7.91
N LYS A 556 24.12 22.74 -7.54
CA LYS A 556 24.39 23.53 -6.32
C LYS A 556 23.33 24.62 -6.07
N HIS A 557 22.36 24.35 -5.20
CA HIS A 557 21.82 25.42 -4.35
C HIS A 557 22.85 25.71 -3.26
N HIS A 558 23.68 26.72 -3.49
CA HIS A 558 24.57 27.27 -2.47
C HIS A 558 23.73 27.77 -1.29
N LEU A 559 23.69 26.99 -0.22
CA LEU A 559 23.45 27.50 1.13
C LEU A 559 24.64 28.39 1.48
N SER A 560 24.45 29.71 1.51
CA SER A 560 25.41 30.63 2.10
C SER A 560 25.46 30.37 3.60
N SER A 561 26.56 29.76 4.04
CA SER A 561 26.92 29.65 5.44
C SER A 561 27.08 31.05 6.04
N VAL A 562 26.26 31.38 7.03
CA VAL A 562 26.51 32.51 7.91
C VAL A 562 27.69 32.13 8.79
N ALA A 563 28.90 32.49 8.35
CA ALA A 563 30.09 32.47 9.18
C ALA A 563 30.15 33.79 9.96
N ASN A 564 30.12 33.67 11.29
CA ASN A 564 30.34 34.76 12.23
C ASN A 564 31.71 35.42 12.03
N GLY A 565 31.71 36.76 12.09
CA GLY A 565 32.72 37.53 12.80
C GLY A 565 33.95 37.98 12.01
N ASN A 566 33.88 39.20 11.45
CA ASN A 566 34.76 40.33 11.79
C ASN A 566 34.77 41.33 10.64
N LEU A 567 34.09 42.47 10.81
CA LEU A 567 34.42 43.67 10.05
C LEU A 567 34.24 44.90 10.93
N ALA A 568 35.37 45.61 11.03
CA ALA A 568 35.62 46.71 11.91
C ALA A 568 34.80 47.95 11.56
N THR A 569 34.54 48.72 12.62
CA THR A 569 34.00 50.06 12.73
C THR A 569 34.51 51.03 11.64
N LYS A 570 33.60 51.64 10.89
CA LYS A 570 33.80 52.99 10.34
C LYS A 570 32.53 53.83 10.47
N MET A 571 32.76 55.06 10.92
CA MET A 571 31.80 56.03 11.41
C MET A 571 30.88 56.63 10.33
N ILE A 572 29.76 57.09 10.86
CA ILE A 572 28.65 57.89 10.35
C ILE A 572 29.11 59.19 9.69
N ASP A 573 28.47 59.58 8.57
CA ASP A 573 27.91 60.93 8.41
C ASP A 573 26.98 61.05 7.20
N SER A 574 25.84 61.72 7.43
CA SER A 574 24.96 62.46 6.50
C SER A 574 23.48 62.01 6.46
N VAL A 575 22.68 62.69 7.28
CA VAL A 575 21.21 62.78 7.19
C VAL A 575 20.86 64.06 6.44
N PRO A 576 19.87 64.02 5.51
CA PRO A 576 19.05 65.20 5.23
C PRO A 576 17.59 65.02 5.63
N ARG A 577 17.04 66.12 6.18
CA ARG A 577 15.75 66.29 6.86
C ARG A 577 14.52 66.10 5.97
N MET A 578 13.46 65.55 6.56
CA MET A 578 12.09 65.60 6.07
C MET A 578 11.51 67.02 6.15
N VAL A 579 10.72 67.38 5.12
CA VAL A 579 9.89 68.59 5.06
C VAL A 579 8.42 68.14 5.05
N GLY A 580 7.62 68.55 6.05
CA GLY A 580 6.15 68.46 6.04
C GLY A 580 5.56 69.44 5.01
N VAL A 581 4.32 69.35 4.53
CA VAL A 581 2.98 69.44 5.16
C VAL A 581 2.01 69.12 3.99
N ALA A 582 0.87 68.42 4.10
CA ALA A 582 -0.40 68.89 4.63
C ALA A 582 -1.47 67.79 4.67
N SER A 583 -2.31 67.86 5.68
CA SER A 583 -3.50 67.07 5.98
C SER A 583 -4.72 67.46 5.14
N GLN A 584 -5.47 66.45 4.66
CA GLN A 584 -6.90 66.56 4.40
C GLN A 584 -7.61 65.31 4.93
N GLU A 585 -8.40 65.51 5.99
CA GLU A 585 -9.46 64.61 6.44
C GLU A 585 -10.65 64.69 5.47
N LEU A 586 -11.36 63.59 5.20
CA LEU A 586 -12.83 63.59 5.21
C LEU A 586 -13.43 62.17 5.14
N ILE A 587 -14.01 61.78 6.28
CA ILE A 587 -15.32 61.15 6.51
C ILE A 587 -15.58 59.73 5.99
N ILE A 588 -15.70 58.82 6.97
CA ILE A 588 -16.43 57.55 6.92
C ILE A 588 -17.90 57.84 7.28
N GLN A 589 -18.85 57.34 6.49
CA GLN A 589 -20.24 57.16 6.92
C GLN A 589 -20.60 55.67 6.94
N SER A 590 -21.39 55.35 7.95
CA SER A 590 -21.94 54.08 8.44
C SER A 590 -22.65 53.21 7.42
#